data_AF-A0A7L4WFJ3-F1
#
_entry.id   AF-A0A7L4WFJ3-F1
#
_cell.length_a   1.000
_cell.length_b   1.000
_cell.length_c   1.000
_cell.angle_alpha   90.00
_cell.angle_beta   90.00
_cell.angle_gamma   90.00
#
_symmetry.space_group_name_H-M   'P 1'
#
loop_
_entity.id
_entity.type
_entity.pdbx_description
1 polymer ?
#
loop_
_entity_poly.entity_id
_entity_poly.type
_entity_poly.pdbx_seq_one_letter_code
_entity_poly.pdbx_strand_id
1 'polypeptide(L)'
;MKLEKQLIILGNGFDLANGFKTSYIGFMNWIIPKKGSSIENIEKEIKTVTNWDLVLATEGIRDEKSYVIEKVEKELPTLHKLNIWYILFIHSKISNESNWNDVETQIYKYLVQDKIIENFDSKIETFKVFQQIVYIILVSKLGKKDLDSVANFFYEQLNDVEQDFERYLFEAAGYSQEKIVYNDKFGYKGTNKLLKFLMELDGGMEYFNLLTFNYTDPWHLRWYPNSGDSTDKCVVPKKVKMVHGSANSNLDSTNHIIFGIDSRYVDVNSINYRFTKVYRTLILNSLKNNNYSINENVYEPGINVIKFYGHSLCDADYSYFQQMFDFYSLYQNNYLKCYFYFSNWKNSGISDDKLLHINVAAVTNLFEHYGETLDNKDHGKNLLTRLQQTGRIIIKQINPSDCLK
;
A
#
# COMPACT_ATOMS: atom_id res chain seq x y z
N MET A 1 38.98 9.18 2.19
CA MET A 1 38.01 8.11 1.87
C MET A 1 36.66 8.76 1.62
N LYS A 2 36.04 8.60 0.44
CA LYS A 2 34.62 8.93 0.29
C LYS A 2 33.87 7.93 1.15
N LEU A 3 33.17 8.39 2.19
CA LEU A 3 32.24 7.56 2.93
C LEU A 3 31.21 7.07 1.91
N GLU A 4 31.21 5.77 1.66
CA GLU A 4 30.17 5.14 0.87
C GLU A 4 28.82 5.35 1.61
N LYS A 5 27.71 5.46 0.88
CA LYS A 5 26.39 5.69 1.46
C LYS A 5 25.43 4.64 0.96
N GLN A 6 24.46 4.28 1.79
CA GLN A 6 23.44 3.30 1.42
C GLN A 6 22.01 3.85 1.55
N LEU A 7 21.12 3.32 0.70
CA LEU A 7 19.68 3.49 0.79
C LEU A 7 19.05 2.15 1.14
N ILE A 8 18.25 2.12 2.21
CA ILE A 8 17.45 0.95 2.57
C ILE A 8 16.00 1.21 2.12
N ILE A 9 15.39 0.19 1.56
CA ILE A 9 14.01 0.19 1.06
C ILE A 9 13.25 -0.90 1.76
N LEU A 10 12.22 -0.52 2.52
CA LEU A 10 11.39 -1.45 3.28
C LEU A 10 9.99 -1.53 2.71
N GLY A 11 9.51 -2.74 2.47
CA GLY A 11 8.09 -3.01 2.21
C GLY A 11 7.42 -3.77 3.35
N ASN A 12 6.12 -4.06 3.19
CA ASN A 12 5.28 -4.61 4.26
C ASN A 12 5.80 -5.92 4.86
N GLY A 13 6.57 -6.70 4.08
CA GLY A 13 7.28 -7.88 4.56
C GLY A 13 8.22 -7.62 5.73
N PHE A 14 8.72 -6.39 5.91
CA PHE A 14 9.52 -6.02 7.08
C PHE A 14 8.70 -6.00 8.37
N ASP A 15 7.50 -5.41 8.36
CA ASP A 15 6.61 -5.41 9.52
C ASP A 15 6.15 -6.84 9.84
N LEU A 16 5.82 -7.59 8.80
CA LEU A 16 5.36 -8.96 8.92
C LEU A 16 6.45 -9.91 9.42
N ALA A 17 7.72 -9.69 9.04
CA ALA A 17 8.87 -10.41 9.58
C ALA A 17 9.09 -10.15 11.08
N ASN A 18 8.62 -9.02 11.59
CA ASN A 18 8.63 -8.69 13.02
C ASN A 18 7.34 -9.10 13.75
N GLY A 19 6.45 -9.83 13.07
CA GLY A 19 5.22 -10.37 13.67
C GLY A 19 4.08 -9.37 13.77
N PHE A 20 4.21 -8.16 13.21
CA PHE A 20 3.07 -7.26 13.07
C PHE A 20 2.08 -7.84 12.06
N LYS A 21 0.78 -7.70 12.32
CA LYS A 21 -0.28 -8.29 11.48
C LYS A 21 -0.78 -7.30 10.42
N THR A 22 0.09 -6.52 9.80
CA THR A 22 -0.23 -5.41 8.86
C THR A 22 -0.79 -5.84 7.50
N SER A 23 -1.28 -7.07 7.36
CA SER A 23 -1.89 -7.52 6.11
C SER A 23 -3.30 -6.95 5.93
N TYR A 24 -3.66 -6.58 4.70
CA TYR A 24 -5.02 -6.15 4.38
C TYR A 24 -6.07 -7.24 4.63
N ILE A 25 -5.70 -8.52 4.52
CA ILE A 25 -6.59 -9.64 4.91
C ILE A 25 -6.93 -9.56 6.40
N GLY A 26 -5.92 -9.33 7.25
CA GLY A 26 -6.09 -9.14 8.68
C GLY A 26 -6.95 -7.92 9.00
N PHE A 27 -6.76 -6.81 8.27
CA PHE A 27 -7.58 -5.62 8.37
C PHE A 27 -9.06 -5.89 8.06
N MET A 28 -9.35 -6.50 6.90
CA MET A 28 -10.73 -6.79 6.47
C MET A 28 -11.45 -7.71 7.48
N ASN A 29 -10.75 -8.73 7.99
CA ASN A 29 -11.30 -9.63 9.01
C ASN A 29 -11.57 -8.92 10.35
N TRP A 30 -10.88 -7.81 10.65
CA TRP A 30 -11.07 -7.03 11.87
C TRP A 30 -12.15 -5.95 11.70
N ILE A 31 -12.19 -5.24 10.57
CA ILE A 31 -13.08 -4.08 10.40
C ILE A 31 -14.52 -4.48 10.06
N ILE A 32 -14.73 -5.51 9.24
CA ILE A 32 -16.07 -5.90 8.78
C ILE A 32 -16.99 -6.29 9.96
N PRO A 33 -16.56 -7.11 10.94
CA PRO A 33 -17.34 -7.36 12.15
C PRO A 33 -17.68 -6.08 12.94
N LYS A 34 -16.75 -5.13 13.03
CA LYS A 34 -16.96 -3.86 13.73
C LYS A 34 -17.95 -2.94 13.02
N LYS A 35 -18.11 -3.07 11.70
CA LYS A 35 -19.17 -2.39 10.93
C LYS A 35 -20.52 -3.13 11.02
N GLY A 36 -20.64 -4.15 11.87
CA GLY A 36 -21.90 -4.85 12.14
C GLY A 36 -22.27 -5.89 11.08
N SER A 37 -21.30 -6.43 10.35
CA SER A 37 -21.55 -7.47 9.33
C SER A 37 -20.47 -8.56 9.31
N SER A 38 -20.59 -9.53 8.41
CA SER A 38 -19.56 -10.52 8.11
C SER A 38 -19.28 -10.52 6.61
N ILE A 39 -18.10 -11.03 6.22
CA ILE A 39 -17.78 -11.16 4.80
C ILE A 39 -18.81 -12.05 4.12
N GLU A 40 -19.19 -13.17 4.75
CA GLU A 40 -20.19 -14.11 4.23
C GLU A 40 -21.56 -13.46 4.01
N ASN A 41 -22.00 -12.57 4.90
CA ASN A 41 -23.25 -11.84 4.73
C ASN A 41 -23.20 -10.87 3.54
N ILE A 42 -22.07 -10.16 3.39
CA ILE A 42 -21.84 -9.26 2.24
C ILE A 42 -21.80 -10.07 0.94
N GLU A 43 -21.09 -11.20 0.94
CA GLU A 43 -21.05 -12.10 -0.22
C GLU A 43 -22.44 -12.64 -0.57
N LYS A 44 -23.23 -13.01 0.44
CA LYS A 44 -24.60 -13.46 0.25
C LYS A 44 -25.44 -12.36 -0.38
N GLU A 45 -25.44 -11.15 0.15
CA GLU A 45 -26.19 -10.03 -0.43
C GLU A 45 -25.77 -9.77 -1.89
N ILE A 46 -24.47 -9.71 -2.19
CA ILE A 46 -23.97 -9.54 -3.57
C ILE A 46 -24.45 -10.67 -4.49
N LYS A 47 -24.42 -11.92 -4.03
CA LYS A 47 -24.81 -13.11 -4.81
C LYS A 47 -26.33 -13.28 -4.94
N THR A 48 -27.11 -12.84 -3.95
CA THR A 48 -28.58 -12.91 -3.99
C THR A 48 -29.18 -11.90 -4.94
N VAL A 49 -28.40 -10.92 -5.39
CA VAL A 49 -28.76 -10.05 -6.51
C VAL A 49 -28.66 -10.85 -7.81
N THR A 50 -29.66 -11.68 -8.07
CA THR A 50 -29.86 -12.35 -9.36
C THR A 50 -31.10 -11.76 -10.00
N ASN A 51 -30.93 -10.99 -11.08
CA ASN A 51 -31.99 -10.21 -11.71
C ASN A 51 -32.77 -9.33 -10.71
N TRP A 52 -32.28 -8.10 -10.48
CA TRP A 52 -33.26 -7.02 -10.34
C TRP A 52 -33.99 -7.02 -11.67
N ASP A 53 -35.07 -7.79 -11.87
CA ASP A 53 -36.00 -7.51 -12.97
C ASP A 53 -36.17 -5.98 -13.00
N LEU A 54 -36.23 -5.39 -11.78
CA LEU A 54 -36.17 -3.99 -11.33
C LEU A 54 -34.85 -3.21 -11.47
N VAL A 55 -34.08 -3.40 -12.53
CA VAL A 55 -33.68 -2.18 -13.26
C VAL A 55 -34.97 -1.48 -13.81
N LEU A 56 -36.15 -2.20 -13.87
CA LEU A 56 -37.57 -1.86 -14.22
C LEU A 56 -38.11 -0.44 -13.94
N ALA A 57 -37.42 0.58 -14.39
CA ALA A 57 -38.03 1.67 -15.13
C ALA A 57 -36.84 2.44 -15.64
N THR A 58 -36.35 2.08 -16.81
CA THR A 58 -35.22 2.72 -17.46
C THR A 58 -35.43 4.23 -17.72
N GLU A 59 -36.61 4.80 -17.40
CA GLU A 59 -36.93 6.22 -17.64
C GLU A 59 -37.73 6.95 -16.53
N GLY A 60 -38.18 6.31 -15.44
CA GLY A 60 -39.24 6.89 -14.57
C GLY A 60 -38.93 7.19 -13.10
N ILE A 61 -37.87 6.62 -12.52
CA ILE A 61 -37.55 6.78 -11.08
C ILE A 61 -36.20 7.47 -10.92
N ARG A 62 -36.00 8.56 -11.67
CA ARG A 62 -34.81 9.41 -11.52
C ARG A 62 -34.98 10.47 -10.43
N ASP A 63 -36.21 10.72 -9.97
CA ASP A 63 -36.51 11.86 -9.10
C ASP A 63 -36.91 11.52 -7.66
N GLU A 64 -37.22 10.27 -7.32
CA GLU A 64 -37.55 9.89 -5.94
C GLU A 64 -36.41 9.09 -5.28
N LYS A 65 -35.38 9.82 -4.80
CA LYS A 65 -34.31 9.28 -3.93
C LYS A 65 -34.87 8.40 -2.81
N SER A 66 -36.03 8.76 -2.26
CA SER A 66 -36.72 8.04 -1.20
C SER A 66 -37.11 6.60 -1.57
N TYR A 67 -37.63 6.35 -2.78
CA TYR A 67 -37.99 5.00 -3.23
C TYR A 67 -36.76 4.11 -3.39
N VAL A 68 -35.68 4.68 -3.94
CA VAL A 68 -34.41 3.96 -4.09
C VAL A 68 -33.82 3.61 -2.73
N ILE A 69 -33.83 4.55 -1.78
CA ILE A 69 -33.38 4.32 -0.41
C ILE A 69 -34.18 3.18 0.25
N GLU A 70 -35.50 3.28 0.30
CA GLU A 70 -36.36 2.28 0.97
C GLU A 70 -36.08 0.87 0.44
N LYS A 71 -35.96 0.75 -0.88
CA LYS A 71 -35.70 -0.53 -1.52
C LYS A 71 -34.30 -1.06 -1.24
N VAL A 72 -33.28 -0.19 -1.27
CA VAL A 72 -31.89 -0.57 -0.96
C VAL A 72 -31.76 -0.95 0.50
N GLU A 73 -32.40 -0.23 1.42
CA GLU A 73 -32.41 -0.58 2.85
C GLU A 73 -33.10 -1.91 3.13
N LYS A 74 -34.14 -2.25 2.36
CA LYS A 74 -34.88 -3.50 2.51
C LYS A 74 -34.12 -4.70 1.92
N GLU A 75 -33.63 -4.57 0.69
CA GLU A 75 -33.08 -5.70 -0.08
C GLU A 75 -31.55 -5.84 0.11
N LEU A 76 -30.85 -4.74 0.39
CA LEU A 76 -29.40 -4.69 0.58
C LEU A 76 -29.01 -3.96 1.89
N PRO A 77 -29.59 -4.35 3.05
CA PRO A 77 -29.43 -3.64 4.31
C PRO A 77 -27.97 -3.56 4.76
N THR A 78 -27.17 -4.59 4.47
CA THR A 78 -25.74 -4.58 4.82
C THR A 78 -24.97 -3.64 3.89
N LEU A 79 -25.14 -3.79 2.57
CA LEU A 79 -24.40 -2.98 1.60
C LEU A 79 -24.72 -1.49 1.73
N HIS A 80 -25.96 -1.13 2.03
CA HIS A 80 -26.36 0.26 2.19
C HIS A 80 -25.57 0.98 3.29
N LYS A 81 -25.36 0.32 4.42
CA LYS A 81 -24.67 0.89 5.60
C LYS A 81 -23.16 0.86 5.47
N LEU A 82 -22.62 -0.03 4.63
CA LEU A 82 -21.19 -0.21 4.49
C LEU A 82 -20.54 0.92 3.69
N ASN A 83 -19.26 1.17 3.96
CA ASN A 83 -18.43 2.03 3.12
C ASN A 83 -18.26 1.37 1.75
N ILE A 84 -18.36 2.17 0.69
CA ILE A 84 -18.35 1.67 -0.70
C ILE A 84 -17.08 0.88 -1.03
N TRP A 85 -15.93 1.27 -0.49
CA TRP A 85 -14.67 0.59 -0.76
C TRP A 85 -14.62 -0.81 -0.16
N TYR A 86 -15.21 -1.05 1.02
CA TYR A 86 -15.32 -2.40 1.57
C TYR A 86 -16.14 -3.32 0.67
N ILE A 87 -17.20 -2.80 0.05
CA ILE A 87 -18.04 -3.54 -0.90
C ILE A 87 -17.21 -3.92 -2.14
N LEU A 88 -16.47 -2.94 -2.69
CA LEU A 88 -15.60 -3.14 -3.85
C LEU A 88 -14.49 -4.17 -3.58
N PHE A 89 -13.82 -4.09 -2.43
CA PHE A 89 -12.75 -5.03 -2.07
C PHE A 89 -13.28 -6.46 -1.86
N ILE A 90 -14.44 -6.61 -1.23
CA ILE A 90 -15.07 -7.92 -1.03
C ILE A 90 -15.56 -8.50 -2.35
N HIS A 91 -16.09 -7.69 -3.27
CA HIS A 91 -16.45 -8.16 -4.60
C HIS A 91 -15.25 -8.74 -5.37
N SER A 92 -14.07 -8.11 -5.27
CA SER A 92 -12.86 -8.65 -5.88
C SER A 92 -12.47 -9.99 -5.27
N LYS A 93 -12.66 -10.17 -3.96
CA LYS A 93 -12.47 -11.47 -3.29
C LYS A 93 -13.44 -12.52 -3.81
N ILE A 94 -14.73 -12.20 -3.96
CA ILE A 94 -15.75 -13.11 -4.52
C ILE A 94 -15.42 -13.51 -5.95
N SER A 95 -14.84 -12.58 -6.71
CA SER A 95 -14.41 -12.80 -8.09
C SER A 95 -13.14 -13.66 -8.21
N ASN A 96 -12.61 -14.17 -7.08
CA ASN A 96 -11.37 -14.95 -6.99
C ASN A 96 -10.15 -14.23 -7.60
N GLU A 97 -10.13 -12.90 -7.49
CA GLU A 97 -8.99 -12.10 -7.94
C GLU A 97 -7.77 -12.43 -7.06
N SER A 98 -6.64 -12.81 -7.66
CA SER A 98 -5.44 -13.22 -6.93
C SER A 98 -4.84 -12.10 -6.07
N ASN A 99 -5.16 -10.84 -6.40
CA ASN A 99 -4.69 -9.62 -5.77
C ASN A 99 -5.81 -8.87 -5.00
N TRP A 100 -6.93 -9.53 -4.65
CA TRP A 100 -8.06 -8.87 -3.98
C TRP A 100 -7.67 -8.12 -2.69
N ASN A 101 -6.60 -8.57 -2.05
CA ASN A 101 -6.04 -8.01 -0.83
C ASN A 101 -4.95 -6.95 -1.08
N ASP A 102 -4.73 -6.53 -2.33
CA ASP A 102 -3.88 -5.41 -2.72
C ASP A 102 -4.79 -4.20 -2.97
N VAL A 103 -4.84 -3.29 -1.99
CA VAL A 103 -5.81 -2.16 -1.97
C VAL A 103 -5.59 -1.25 -3.17
N GLU A 104 -4.34 -0.90 -3.48
CA GLU A 104 -4.02 -0.03 -4.61
C GLU A 104 -4.45 -0.65 -5.94
N THR A 105 -4.23 -1.95 -6.13
CA THR A 105 -4.64 -2.62 -7.35
C THR A 105 -6.16 -2.66 -7.48
N GLN A 106 -6.90 -2.83 -6.38
CA GLN A 106 -8.36 -2.75 -6.41
C GLN A 106 -8.86 -1.34 -6.72
N ILE A 107 -8.25 -0.30 -6.15
CA ILE A 107 -8.58 1.09 -6.49
C ILE A 107 -8.36 1.33 -7.99
N TYR A 108 -7.23 0.87 -8.54
CA TYR A 108 -6.90 1.00 -9.95
C TYR A 108 -7.94 0.31 -10.85
N LYS A 109 -8.28 -0.94 -10.53
CA LYS A 109 -9.31 -1.69 -11.25
C LYS A 109 -10.62 -0.92 -11.32
N TYR A 110 -11.15 -0.51 -10.18
CA TYR A 110 -12.48 0.09 -10.16
C TYR A 110 -12.52 1.50 -10.77
N LEU A 111 -11.52 2.33 -10.48
CA LEU A 111 -11.52 3.72 -10.95
C LEU A 111 -11.04 3.87 -12.40
N VAL A 112 -10.06 3.09 -12.84
CA VAL A 112 -9.42 3.27 -14.14
C VAL A 112 -9.89 2.24 -15.16
N GLN A 113 -10.00 0.95 -14.79
CA GLN A 113 -10.41 -0.10 -15.72
C GLN A 113 -11.93 -0.16 -15.87
N ASP A 114 -12.65 -0.28 -14.74
CA ASP A 114 -14.12 -0.36 -14.71
C ASP A 114 -14.79 1.02 -14.77
N LYS A 115 -14.01 2.09 -14.56
CA LYS A 115 -14.45 3.49 -14.67
C LYS A 115 -15.74 3.79 -13.91
N ILE A 116 -15.89 3.23 -12.70
CA ILE A 116 -17.17 3.27 -11.97
C ILE A 116 -17.68 4.69 -11.67
N ILE A 117 -16.77 5.67 -11.55
CA ILE A 117 -17.12 7.08 -11.36
C ILE A 117 -17.53 7.71 -12.68
N GLU A 118 -16.70 7.62 -13.73
CA GLU A 118 -16.97 8.22 -15.04
C GLU A 118 -18.25 7.64 -15.67
N ASN A 119 -18.55 6.37 -15.38
CA ASN A 119 -19.76 5.70 -15.83
C ASN A 119 -21.02 6.13 -15.07
N PHE A 120 -20.94 6.92 -14.00
CA PHE A 120 -22.12 7.26 -13.19
C PHE A 120 -23.22 7.98 -14.01
N ASP A 121 -22.86 8.75 -15.04
CA ASP A 121 -23.84 9.41 -15.92
C ASP A 121 -24.32 8.54 -17.10
N SER A 122 -23.76 7.34 -17.27
CA SER A 122 -24.05 6.43 -18.38
C SER A 122 -25.35 5.63 -18.19
N LYS A 123 -25.83 5.03 -19.28
CA LYS A 123 -27.01 4.15 -19.25
C LYS A 123 -26.69 2.85 -18.49
N ILE A 124 -27.39 2.63 -17.38
CA ILE A 124 -27.20 1.51 -16.45
C ILE A 124 -27.31 0.12 -17.11
N GLU A 125 -28.10 0.00 -18.18
CA GLU A 125 -28.30 -1.25 -18.95
C GLU A 125 -26.99 -1.81 -19.54
N THR A 126 -25.98 -0.96 -19.71
CA THR A 126 -24.67 -1.36 -20.26
C THR A 126 -23.72 -1.92 -19.20
N PHE A 127 -24.08 -1.84 -17.92
CA PHE A 127 -23.23 -2.24 -16.80
C PHE A 127 -23.36 -3.73 -16.49
N LYS A 128 -22.24 -4.31 -16.05
CA LYS A 128 -22.25 -5.64 -15.41
C LYS A 128 -23.11 -5.58 -14.13
N VAL A 129 -23.69 -6.72 -13.72
CA VAL A 129 -24.58 -6.81 -12.54
C VAL A 129 -24.00 -6.10 -11.31
N PHE A 130 -22.73 -6.32 -10.98
CA PHE A 130 -22.10 -5.67 -9.82
C PHE A 130 -21.99 -4.14 -9.96
N GLN A 131 -21.69 -3.64 -11.15
CA GLN A 131 -21.65 -2.19 -11.40
C GLN A 131 -23.04 -1.56 -11.24
N GLN A 132 -24.12 -2.28 -11.56
CA GLN A 132 -25.49 -1.82 -11.28
C GLN A 132 -25.77 -1.74 -9.78
N ILE A 133 -25.31 -2.72 -8.99
CA ILE A 133 -25.40 -2.69 -7.52
C ILE A 133 -24.68 -1.45 -6.97
N VAL A 134 -23.44 -1.21 -7.42
CA VAL A 134 -22.65 -0.04 -7.02
C VAL A 134 -23.39 1.25 -7.36
N TYR A 135 -23.90 1.37 -8.59
CA TYR A 135 -24.67 2.53 -9.04
C TYR A 135 -25.89 2.80 -8.14
N ILE A 136 -26.70 1.79 -7.85
CA ILE A 136 -27.91 1.92 -7.02
C ILE A 136 -27.54 2.34 -5.59
N ILE A 137 -26.47 1.79 -5.02
CA ILE A 137 -25.97 2.20 -3.70
C ILE A 137 -25.55 3.67 -3.72
N LEU A 138 -24.82 4.10 -4.75
CA LEU A 138 -24.41 5.50 -4.91
C LEU A 138 -25.62 6.44 -5.01
N VAL A 139 -26.62 6.10 -5.83
CA VAL A 139 -27.87 6.87 -5.93
C VAL A 139 -28.60 6.93 -4.59
N SER A 140 -28.66 5.83 -3.83
CA SER A 140 -29.29 5.82 -2.50
C SER A 140 -28.61 6.79 -1.53
N LYS A 141 -27.27 6.87 -1.54
CA LYS A 141 -26.49 7.73 -0.63
C LYS A 141 -26.50 9.19 -1.09
N LEU A 142 -26.20 9.43 -2.36
CA LEU A 142 -25.95 10.78 -2.90
C LEU A 142 -27.17 11.42 -3.55
N GLY A 143 -28.11 10.60 -4.05
CA GLY A 143 -29.07 11.03 -5.06
C GLY A 143 -28.41 11.18 -6.43
N LYS A 144 -29.07 11.87 -7.36
CA LYS A 144 -28.47 12.25 -8.63
C LYS A 144 -27.54 13.44 -8.41
N LYS A 145 -26.25 13.25 -8.68
CA LYS A 145 -25.18 14.23 -8.48
C LYS A 145 -24.26 14.21 -9.69
N ASP A 146 -23.53 15.31 -9.89
CA ASP A 146 -22.49 15.40 -10.89
C ASP A 146 -21.28 14.50 -10.55
N LEU A 147 -20.43 14.27 -11.54
CA LEU A 147 -19.24 13.41 -11.40
C LEU A 147 -18.26 13.88 -10.32
N ASP A 148 -18.10 15.19 -10.09
CA ASP A 148 -17.19 15.70 -9.06
C ASP A 148 -17.74 15.38 -7.67
N SER A 149 -19.05 15.56 -7.45
CA SER A 149 -19.72 15.14 -6.21
C SER A 149 -19.56 13.63 -5.93
N VAL A 150 -19.68 12.78 -6.96
CA VAL A 150 -19.45 11.33 -6.82
C VAL A 150 -17.98 11.04 -6.48
N ALA A 151 -17.04 11.69 -7.18
CA ALA A 151 -15.62 11.53 -6.90
C ALA A 151 -15.24 12.00 -5.49
N ASN A 152 -15.81 13.11 -5.02
CA ASN A 152 -15.64 13.59 -3.64
C ASN A 152 -16.15 12.55 -2.63
N PHE A 153 -17.33 11.96 -2.88
CA PHE A 153 -17.84 10.88 -2.03
C PHE A 153 -16.87 9.69 -1.97
N PHE A 154 -16.38 9.20 -3.12
CA PHE A 154 -15.39 8.12 -3.12
C PHE A 154 -14.09 8.50 -2.40
N TYR A 155 -13.65 9.75 -2.53
CA TYR A 155 -12.45 10.26 -1.86
C TYR A 155 -12.63 10.31 -0.33
N GLU A 156 -13.76 10.83 0.15
CA GLU A 156 -14.11 10.84 1.58
C GLU A 156 -14.23 9.43 2.14
N GLN A 157 -14.93 8.54 1.42
CA GLN A 157 -15.03 7.14 1.79
C GLN A 157 -13.66 6.46 1.85
N LEU A 158 -12.71 6.81 0.97
CA LEU A 158 -11.35 6.26 1.03
C LEU A 158 -10.61 6.74 2.30
N ASN A 159 -10.77 8.02 2.65
CA ASN A 159 -10.19 8.58 3.88
C ASN A 159 -10.74 7.90 5.14
N ASP A 160 -12.01 7.50 5.14
CA ASP A 160 -12.60 6.73 6.25
C ASP A 160 -11.97 5.34 6.38
N VAL A 161 -11.71 4.67 5.24
CA VAL A 161 -11.03 3.36 5.23
C VAL A 161 -9.60 3.47 5.74
N GLU A 162 -8.88 4.50 5.35
CA GLU A 162 -7.52 4.76 5.83
C GLU A 162 -7.49 5.03 7.34
N GLN A 163 -8.45 5.78 7.88
CA GLN A 163 -8.61 5.97 9.34
C GLN A 163 -8.95 4.67 10.07
N ASP A 164 -9.84 3.85 9.50
CA ASP A 164 -10.15 2.52 10.03
C ASP A 164 -8.90 1.63 10.00
N PHE A 165 -8.08 1.71 8.95
CA PHE A 165 -6.83 0.97 8.83
C PHE A 165 -5.79 1.45 9.83
N GLU A 166 -5.63 2.75 10.04
CA GLU A 166 -4.76 3.29 11.09
C GLU A 166 -5.16 2.75 12.47
N ARG A 167 -6.45 2.79 12.80
CA ARG A 167 -6.98 2.24 14.04
C ARG A 167 -6.68 0.74 14.17
N TYR A 168 -6.84 -0.01 13.08
CA TYR A 168 -6.49 -1.42 13.02
C TYR A 168 -5.02 -1.66 13.39
N LEU A 169 -4.11 -0.84 12.87
CA LEU A 169 -2.68 -1.00 13.11
C LEU A 169 -2.36 -0.98 14.62
N PHE A 170 -2.95 -0.03 15.36
CA PHE A 170 -2.75 0.11 16.81
C PHE A 170 -3.52 -0.91 17.65
N GLU A 171 -4.79 -1.16 17.32
CA GLU A 171 -5.64 -2.03 18.14
C GLU A 171 -5.36 -3.53 17.94
N ALA A 172 -4.97 -3.93 16.73
CA ALA A 172 -4.94 -5.35 16.34
C ALA A 172 -3.70 -5.77 15.55
N ALA A 173 -3.01 -4.87 14.83
CA ALA A 173 -1.81 -5.24 14.08
C ALA A 173 -0.52 -5.23 14.92
N GLY A 174 -0.57 -4.71 16.15
CA GLY A 174 0.53 -4.75 17.11
C GLY A 174 1.29 -3.45 17.29
N TYR A 175 0.77 -2.30 16.82
CA TYR A 175 1.45 -1.00 16.94
C TYR A 175 1.28 -0.32 18.32
N SER A 176 0.42 -0.83 19.23
CA SER A 176 0.10 -0.16 20.52
C SER A 176 1.19 -0.24 21.59
N GLN A 177 1.31 0.83 22.39
CA GLN A 177 2.21 0.93 23.56
C GLN A 177 1.72 0.14 24.79
N GLU A 178 0.41 0.10 25.05
CA GLU A 178 -0.14 -0.45 26.32
C GLU A 178 -0.06 -1.97 26.44
N LYS A 179 0.05 -2.73 25.33
CA LYS A 179 0.33 -4.17 25.38
C LYS A 179 1.80 -4.50 25.60
N ILE A 180 2.68 -3.49 25.64
CA ILE A 180 4.08 -3.63 26.07
C ILE A 180 4.11 -3.63 27.62
N VAL A 181 3.31 -4.49 28.23
CA VAL A 181 3.40 -4.79 29.66
C VAL A 181 4.58 -5.75 29.84
N TYR A 182 5.73 -5.17 30.18
CA TYR A 182 6.77 -5.71 31.07
C TYR A 182 7.25 -7.16 30.96
N ASN A 183 6.96 -7.89 29.89
CA ASN A 183 7.65 -9.13 29.57
C ASN A 183 7.80 -9.25 28.05
N ASP A 184 9.05 -9.08 27.61
CA ASP A 184 9.54 -9.22 26.24
C ASP A 184 8.69 -10.09 25.33
N LYS A 185 8.33 -9.53 24.17
CA LYS A 185 8.44 -10.20 22.86
C LYS A 185 8.06 -9.27 21.69
N PHE A 186 9.10 -8.81 21.00
CA PHE A 186 9.19 -8.55 19.54
C PHE A 186 8.79 -7.23 18.87
N GLY A 187 7.83 -6.43 19.34
CA GLY A 187 7.30 -5.31 18.54
C GLY A 187 8.33 -4.34 17.94
N TYR A 188 8.77 -3.31 18.68
CA TYR A 188 9.67 -2.28 18.12
C TYR A 188 11.16 -2.58 18.33
N LYS A 189 11.55 -3.23 19.43
CA LYS A 189 12.94 -3.66 19.66
C LYS A 189 13.41 -4.69 18.62
N GLY A 190 12.60 -5.70 18.32
CA GLY A 190 12.90 -6.69 17.27
C GLY A 190 13.00 -6.03 15.89
N THR A 191 12.07 -5.13 15.61
CA THR A 191 12.06 -4.35 14.37
C THR A 191 13.30 -3.49 14.19
N ASN A 192 13.78 -2.82 15.25
CA ASN A 192 15.02 -2.06 15.20
C ASN A 192 16.26 -2.97 15.05
N LYS A 193 16.28 -4.15 15.69
CA LYS A 193 17.35 -5.14 15.48
C LYS A 193 17.39 -5.63 14.02
N LEU A 194 16.25 -5.91 13.41
CA LEU A 194 16.20 -6.28 12.00
C LEU A 194 16.66 -5.12 11.09
N LEU A 195 16.26 -3.88 11.39
CA LEU A 195 16.76 -2.71 10.67
C LEU A 195 18.27 -2.55 10.79
N LYS A 196 18.82 -2.72 12.00
CA LYS A 196 20.27 -2.72 12.27
C LYS A 196 20.98 -3.82 11.48
N PHE A 197 20.43 -5.03 11.49
CA PHE A 197 20.97 -6.15 10.72
C PHE A 197 21.02 -5.82 9.23
N LEU A 198 19.93 -5.33 8.64
CA LEU A 198 19.89 -4.92 7.23
C LEU A 198 20.89 -3.80 6.94
N MET A 199 21.03 -2.86 7.86
CA MET A 199 22.00 -1.76 7.77
C MET A 199 23.44 -2.29 7.69
N GLU A 200 23.81 -3.30 8.47
CA GLU A 200 25.18 -3.86 8.55
C GLU A 200 25.47 -4.96 7.50
N LEU A 201 24.42 -5.62 7.00
CA LEU A 201 24.54 -6.78 6.12
C LEU A 201 25.34 -6.49 4.82
N ASP A 202 26.15 -7.46 4.39
CA ASP A 202 26.94 -7.42 3.15
C ASP A 202 27.82 -6.16 3.00
N GLY A 203 28.50 -5.75 4.08
CA GLY A 203 29.42 -4.61 4.09
C GLY A 203 28.72 -3.26 4.33
N GLY A 204 27.59 -3.30 5.00
CA GLY A 204 26.78 -2.14 5.31
C GLY A 204 27.43 -1.18 6.33
N MET A 205 26.95 0.06 6.34
CA MET A 205 27.55 1.18 7.08
C MET A 205 26.59 1.78 8.10
N GLU A 206 27.15 2.48 9.10
CA GLU A 206 26.39 3.11 10.19
C GLU A 206 25.38 4.17 9.70
N TYR A 207 25.62 4.78 8.53
CA TYR A 207 24.75 5.80 7.97
C TYR A 207 23.97 5.29 6.76
N PHE A 208 22.65 5.44 6.82
CA PHE A 208 21.75 5.09 5.72
C PHE A 208 20.58 6.07 5.61
N ASN A 209 20.09 6.22 4.39
CA ASN A 209 18.79 6.83 4.13
C ASN A 209 17.74 5.71 4.03
N LEU A 210 16.50 6.02 4.35
CA LEU A 210 15.41 5.06 4.38
C LEU A 210 14.23 5.52 3.54
N LEU A 211 13.85 4.70 2.56
CA LEU A 211 12.58 4.80 1.85
C LEU A 211 11.68 3.64 2.32
N THR A 212 10.60 3.93 3.02
CA THR A 212 9.72 2.91 3.58
C THR A 212 8.33 3.00 2.99
N PHE A 213 7.77 1.83 2.69
CA PHE A 213 6.37 1.64 2.30
C PHE A 213 5.54 1.11 3.49
N ASN A 214 6.15 1.02 4.67
CA ASN A 214 5.45 0.64 5.90
C ASN A 214 4.93 1.88 6.62
N TYR A 215 3.94 1.64 7.47
CA TYR A 215 3.31 2.65 8.29
C TYR A 215 4.00 2.80 9.66
N THR A 216 4.76 1.80 10.11
CA THR A 216 5.56 1.86 11.35
C THR A 216 6.76 2.80 11.20
N ASP A 217 7.19 3.36 12.34
CA ASP A 217 8.41 4.15 12.48
C ASP A 217 9.30 3.63 13.64
N PRO A 218 9.79 2.39 13.60
CA PRO A 218 10.61 1.76 14.65
C PRO A 218 11.94 2.47 14.95
N TRP A 219 12.31 3.50 14.19
CA TRP A 219 13.45 4.37 14.46
C TRP A 219 13.10 5.57 15.33
N HIS A 220 11.81 5.85 15.59
CA HIS A 220 11.41 7.00 16.39
C HIS A 220 11.69 6.76 17.88
N LEU A 221 12.35 7.71 18.54
CA LEU A 221 12.73 7.63 19.96
C LEU A 221 11.53 7.47 20.92
N ARG A 222 10.30 7.71 20.43
CA ARG A 222 9.05 7.55 21.19
C ARG A 222 8.84 6.10 21.63
N TRP A 223 9.43 5.16 20.89
CA TRP A 223 9.37 3.74 21.18
C TRP A 223 10.46 3.28 22.18
N TYR A 224 11.38 4.17 22.56
CA TYR A 224 12.54 3.87 23.42
C TYR A 224 12.72 4.86 24.60
N PRO A 225 11.67 5.19 25.38
CA PRO A 225 11.71 6.28 26.36
C PRO A 225 12.72 6.08 27.52
N ASN A 226 13.20 4.85 27.77
CA ASN A 226 14.06 4.50 28.91
C ASN A 226 15.37 3.80 28.51
N SER A 227 15.93 4.06 27.32
CA SER A 227 17.20 3.46 26.89
C SER A 227 18.42 4.11 27.58
N GLY A 228 18.54 3.94 28.90
CA GLY A 228 19.73 4.29 29.67
C GLY A 228 20.91 3.32 29.47
N ASP A 229 20.69 2.23 28.73
CA ASP A 229 21.74 1.27 28.39
C ASP A 229 22.44 1.67 27.08
N SER A 230 23.72 2.03 27.20
CA SER A 230 24.56 2.53 26.10
C SER A 230 24.78 1.56 24.94
N THR A 231 24.37 0.28 25.09
CA THR A 231 24.62 -0.81 24.14
C THR A 231 23.44 -1.10 23.19
N ASP A 232 22.24 -0.66 23.54
CA ASP A 232 20.98 -0.93 22.81
C ASP A 232 20.48 0.34 22.07
N LYS A 233 21.41 1.04 21.40
CA LYS A 233 21.10 2.28 20.68
C LYS A 233 20.15 2.00 19.52
N CYS A 234 18.99 2.67 19.53
CA CYS A 234 18.06 2.71 18.43
C CYS A 234 18.79 3.16 17.15
N VAL A 235 18.73 2.34 16.10
CA VAL A 235 19.24 2.72 14.78
C VAL A 235 18.28 3.76 14.16
N VAL A 236 18.81 4.96 13.91
CA VAL A 236 18.06 6.09 13.34
C VAL A 236 18.57 6.38 11.93
N PRO A 237 17.71 6.29 10.89
CA PRO A 237 18.08 6.68 9.54
C PRO A 237 18.43 8.17 9.50
N LYS A 238 19.40 8.53 8.65
CA LYS A 238 19.78 9.94 8.46
C LYS A 238 18.64 10.75 7.82
N LYS A 239 17.96 10.14 6.86
CA LYS A 239 16.81 10.69 6.15
C LYS A 239 15.75 9.62 6.00
N VAL A 240 14.49 10.00 6.11
CA VAL A 240 13.34 9.08 5.97
C VAL A 240 12.32 9.67 5.01
N LYS A 241 11.78 8.80 4.15
CA LYS A 241 10.59 9.07 3.34
C LYS A 241 9.60 7.92 3.52
N MET A 242 8.39 8.24 4.01
CA MET A 242 7.32 7.27 4.22
C MET A 242 6.30 7.38 3.07
N VAL A 243 6.37 6.44 2.13
CA VAL A 243 5.64 6.50 0.85
C VAL A 243 4.12 6.48 1.04
N HIS A 244 3.62 5.58 1.89
CA HIS A 244 2.19 5.48 2.21
C HIS A 244 1.80 6.34 3.42
N GLY A 245 2.66 7.27 3.83
CA GLY A 245 2.51 8.01 5.06
C GLY A 245 2.80 7.18 6.31
N SER A 246 2.36 7.64 7.48
CA SER A 246 2.76 7.10 8.79
C SER A 246 1.54 6.86 9.65
N ALA A 247 1.46 5.74 10.35
CA ALA A 247 0.42 5.53 11.34
C ALA A 247 0.83 6.21 12.65
N ASN A 248 -0.01 7.10 13.15
CA ASN A 248 0.29 7.89 14.33
C ASN A 248 -0.94 8.02 15.23
N SER A 249 -1.11 7.07 16.15
CA SER A 249 -2.20 7.15 17.10
C SER A 249 -2.07 8.40 17.95
N ASN A 250 -3.08 9.27 17.84
CA ASN A 250 -3.40 10.33 18.79
C ASN A 250 -2.54 11.62 18.74
N LEU A 251 -1.98 12.02 17.60
CA LEU A 251 -1.34 13.35 17.51
C LEU A 251 -2.19 14.44 16.83
N ASP A 252 -3.13 14.09 15.95
CA ASP A 252 -4.16 15.01 15.45
C ASP A 252 -5.32 14.23 14.79
N SER A 253 -6.38 14.93 14.38
CA SER A 253 -7.51 14.35 13.63
C SER A 253 -7.22 14.20 12.14
N THR A 254 -5.99 14.41 11.69
CA THR A 254 -5.64 14.32 10.27
C THR A 254 -5.18 12.90 9.95
N ASN A 255 -5.79 12.31 8.93
CA ASN A 255 -5.39 11.00 8.45
C ASN A 255 -4.01 11.08 7.79
N HIS A 256 -3.09 10.22 8.23
CA HIS A 256 -1.71 10.19 7.76
C HIS A 256 -1.39 8.99 6.86
N ILE A 257 -2.36 8.13 6.60
CA ILE A 257 -2.23 6.96 5.72
C ILE A 257 -2.68 7.34 4.30
N ILE A 258 -1.94 6.87 3.29
CA ILE A 258 -2.22 7.11 1.88
C ILE A 258 -2.39 5.78 1.14
N PHE A 259 -3.63 5.47 0.82
CA PHE A 259 -3.98 4.55 -0.26
C PHE A 259 -4.13 5.36 -1.54
N GLY A 260 -3.49 4.89 -2.61
CA GLY A 260 -3.59 5.56 -3.89
C GLY A 260 -2.93 4.77 -4.99
N ILE A 261 -3.30 5.09 -6.22
CA ILE A 261 -2.76 4.45 -7.41
C ILE A 261 -1.57 5.22 -7.96
N ASP A 262 -0.80 4.56 -8.81
CA ASP A 262 0.27 5.21 -9.54
C ASP A 262 -0.31 6.23 -10.55
N SER A 263 0.23 7.44 -10.55
CA SER A 263 -0.23 8.52 -11.42
C SER A 263 0.01 8.26 -12.90
N ARG A 264 0.92 7.34 -13.26
CA ARG A 264 1.21 7.00 -14.67
C ARG A 264 -0.01 6.43 -15.40
N TYR A 265 -0.99 5.89 -14.67
CA TYR A 265 -2.17 5.28 -15.27
C TYR A 265 -3.39 6.22 -15.34
N VAL A 266 -3.25 7.49 -14.94
CA VAL A 266 -4.38 8.43 -14.85
C VAL A 266 -4.02 9.76 -15.49
N ASP A 267 -4.85 10.23 -16.42
CA ASP A 267 -4.70 11.56 -17.01
C ASP A 267 -4.85 12.66 -15.93
N VAL A 268 -4.00 13.68 -15.97
CA VAL A 268 -4.00 14.78 -15.00
C VAL A 268 -5.32 15.57 -14.96
N ASN A 269 -6.06 15.59 -16.08
CA ASN A 269 -7.36 16.23 -16.18
C ASN A 269 -8.53 15.31 -15.82
N SER A 270 -8.27 14.00 -15.59
CA SER A 270 -9.31 13.08 -15.13
C SER A 270 -9.68 13.40 -13.69
N ILE A 271 -10.98 13.31 -13.39
CA ILE A 271 -11.50 13.41 -12.03
C ILE A 271 -10.83 12.41 -11.08
N ASN A 272 -10.40 11.26 -11.62
CA ASN A 272 -9.76 10.18 -10.88
C ASN A 272 -8.31 10.48 -10.48
N TYR A 273 -7.69 11.56 -11.00
CA TYR A 273 -6.31 11.92 -10.66
C TYR A 273 -6.14 12.20 -9.16
N ARG A 274 -7.22 12.60 -8.48
CA ARG A 274 -7.25 12.81 -7.02
C ARG A 274 -6.98 11.55 -6.17
N PHE A 275 -7.12 10.37 -6.75
CA PHE A 275 -6.85 9.09 -6.09
C PHE A 275 -5.41 8.61 -6.29
N THR A 276 -4.58 9.38 -7.00
CA THR A 276 -3.16 9.05 -7.16
C THR A 276 -2.39 9.35 -5.88
N LYS A 277 -1.36 8.54 -5.57
CA LYS A 277 -0.48 8.79 -4.41
C LYS A 277 0.16 10.17 -4.47
N VAL A 278 0.53 10.63 -5.67
CA VAL A 278 1.14 11.96 -5.90
C VAL A 278 0.18 13.06 -5.46
N TYR A 279 -1.06 13.06 -5.96
CA TYR A 279 -2.05 14.07 -5.59
C TYR A 279 -2.30 14.07 -4.08
N ARG A 280 -2.55 12.89 -3.49
CA ARG A 280 -2.85 12.76 -2.06
C ARG A 280 -1.70 13.22 -1.17
N THR A 281 -0.46 12.92 -1.56
CA THR A 281 0.75 13.39 -0.86
C THR A 281 0.85 14.92 -0.90
N LEU A 282 0.56 15.54 -2.04
CA LEU A 282 0.59 17.01 -2.18
C LEU A 282 -0.46 17.68 -1.29
N ILE A 283 -1.67 17.12 -1.21
CA ILE A 283 -2.72 17.61 -0.30
C ILE A 283 -2.25 17.50 1.16
N LEU A 284 -1.76 16.34 1.58
CA LEU A 284 -1.27 16.15 2.94
C LEU A 284 -0.12 17.10 3.31
N ASN A 285 0.82 17.33 2.40
CA ASN A 285 1.90 18.28 2.62
C ASN A 285 1.39 19.74 2.70
N SER A 286 0.35 20.08 1.95
CA SER A 286 -0.23 21.44 1.93
C SER A 286 -1.06 21.74 3.18
N LEU A 287 -1.67 20.72 3.78
CA LEU A 287 -2.47 20.85 5.00
C LEU A 287 -1.60 20.93 6.27
N LYS A 288 -0.35 20.45 6.22
CA LYS A 288 0.54 20.43 7.38
C LYS A 288 1.33 21.74 7.50
N ASN A 289 1.11 22.48 8.58
CA ASN A 289 2.01 23.55 9.03
C ASN A 289 3.35 22.95 9.51
N ASN A 290 4.30 22.76 8.57
CA ASN A 290 5.76 22.63 8.70
C ASN A 290 6.43 21.69 9.74
N ASN A 291 5.74 21.00 10.66
CA ASN A 291 6.42 20.32 11.78
C ASN A 291 6.49 18.78 11.72
N TYR A 292 5.91 18.14 10.71
CA TYR A 292 5.93 16.66 10.56
C TYR A 292 6.31 16.21 9.14
N SER A 293 7.23 16.92 8.47
CA SER A 293 7.69 16.53 7.13
C SER A 293 8.63 15.31 7.20
N ILE A 294 8.09 14.11 7.41
CA ILE A 294 8.80 12.83 7.29
C ILE A 294 8.98 12.44 5.80
N ASN A 295 9.18 13.44 4.94
CA ASN A 295 9.25 13.33 3.48
C ASN A 295 10.47 14.10 2.97
N GLU A 296 11.64 13.74 3.47
CA GLU A 296 12.89 14.30 2.97
C GLU A 296 13.26 13.69 1.62
N ASN A 297 14.06 14.41 0.84
CA ASN A 297 14.74 13.79 -0.29
C ASN A 297 15.80 12.81 0.23
N VAL A 298 15.42 11.53 0.22
CA VAL A 298 16.26 10.39 0.62
C VAL A 298 17.29 10.00 -0.44
N TYR A 299 17.21 10.57 -1.65
CA TYR A 299 18.20 10.34 -2.68
C TYR A 299 19.36 11.33 -2.51
N GLU A 300 20.57 10.81 -2.33
CA GLU A 300 21.78 11.62 -2.13
C GLU A 300 22.89 11.20 -3.09
N PRO A 301 23.62 12.16 -3.68
CA PRO A 301 24.85 11.85 -4.38
C PRO A 301 25.82 11.05 -3.48
N GLY A 302 26.44 10.03 -4.07
CA GLY A 302 27.38 9.14 -3.38
C GLY A 302 26.77 7.88 -2.78
N ILE A 303 25.44 7.69 -2.84
CA ILE A 303 24.85 6.38 -2.57
C ILE A 303 25.27 5.41 -3.69
N ASN A 304 25.90 4.30 -3.29
CA ASN A 304 26.39 3.25 -4.17
C ASN A 304 25.82 1.87 -3.81
N VAL A 305 25.03 1.77 -2.73
CA VAL A 305 24.36 0.53 -2.31
C VAL A 305 22.88 0.82 -2.05
N ILE A 306 22.00 0.03 -2.67
CA ILE A 306 20.56 0.03 -2.40
C ILE A 306 20.17 -1.36 -1.89
N LYS A 307 19.51 -1.42 -0.74
CA LYS A 307 19.07 -2.66 -0.10
C LYS A 307 17.56 -2.68 0.01
N PHE A 308 16.91 -3.62 -0.66
CA PHE A 308 15.48 -3.86 -0.58
C PHE A 308 15.22 -4.98 0.41
N TYR A 309 14.20 -4.84 1.24
CA TYR A 309 13.72 -5.92 2.08
C TYR A 309 12.21 -5.92 2.24
N GLY A 310 11.61 -7.10 2.05
CA GLY A 310 10.19 -7.32 2.32
C GLY A 310 9.23 -6.56 1.40
N HIS A 311 9.70 -6.03 0.28
CA HIS A 311 8.84 -5.35 -0.71
C HIS A 311 8.35 -6.35 -1.77
N SER A 312 7.10 -6.23 -2.20
CA SER A 312 6.51 -7.05 -3.29
C SER A 312 7.05 -6.69 -4.67
N LEU A 313 7.54 -5.46 -4.80
CA LEU A 313 7.98 -4.80 -6.05
C LEU A 313 6.85 -4.73 -7.09
N CYS A 314 5.61 -4.52 -6.62
CA CYS A 314 4.44 -4.44 -7.49
C CYS A 314 4.39 -3.12 -8.28
N ASP A 315 3.60 -3.13 -9.36
CA ASP A 315 3.49 -2.01 -10.30
C ASP A 315 2.90 -0.74 -9.66
N ALA A 316 2.11 -0.86 -8.59
CA ALA A 316 1.50 0.27 -7.88
C ALA A 316 2.53 1.20 -7.20
N ASP A 317 3.76 0.72 -7.01
CA ASP A 317 4.88 1.46 -6.41
C ASP A 317 5.99 1.77 -7.41
N TYR A 318 5.84 1.33 -8.66
CA TYR A 318 6.93 1.36 -9.64
C TYR A 318 7.44 2.78 -9.92
N SER A 319 6.58 3.81 -9.96
CA SER A 319 7.02 5.20 -10.14
C SER A 319 8.11 5.64 -9.15
N TYR A 320 8.09 5.12 -7.91
CA TYR A 320 9.13 5.41 -6.92
C TYR A 320 10.46 4.74 -7.27
N PHE A 321 10.43 3.50 -7.77
CA PHE A 321 11.63 2.79 -8.21
C PHE A 321 12.21 3.39 -9.48
N GLN A 322 11.37 3.74 -10.45
CA GLN A 322 11.81 4.42 -11.68
C GLN A 322 12.54 5.72 -11.34
N GLN A 323 11.92 6.60 -10.55
CA GLN A 323 12.53 7.86 -10.14
C GLN A 323 13.89 7.67 -9.43
N MET A 324 13.98 6.64 -8.58
CA MET A 324 15.23 6.30 -7.90
C MET A 324 16.31 5.82 -8.87
N PHE A 325 15.97 4.90 -9.79
CA PHE A 325 16.93 4.37 -10.75
C PHE A 325 17.40 5.43 -11.76
N ASP A 326 16.51 6.34 -12.16
CA ASP A 326 16.83 7.52 -12.97
C ASP A 326 17.81 8.43 -12.23
N PHE A 327 17.52 8.76 -10.96
CA PHE A 327 18.38 9.63 -10.15
C PHE A 327 19.81 9.09 -10.03
N TYR A 328 19.97 7.78 -9.87
CA TYR A 328 21.29 7.16 -9.77
C TYR A 328 21.88 6.71 -11.11
N SER A 329 21.17 6.95 -12.22
CA SER A 329 21.57 6.54 -13.57
C SER A 329 21.98 5.07 -13.63
N LEU A 330 21.11 4.16 -13.16
CA LEU A 330 21.39 2.74 -12.91
C LEU A 330 22.19 2.03 -14.02
N TYR A 331 21.87 2.31 -15.29
CA TYR A 331 22.56 1.71 -16.43
C TYR A 331 24.03 2.18 -16.54
N GLN A 332 24.27 3.49 -16.41
CA GLN A 332 25.58 4.13 -16.61
C GLN A 332 26.46 4.03 -15.34
N ASN A 333 25.84 3.94 -14.17
CA ASN A 333 26.54 3.94 -12.89
C ASN A 333 27.13 2.55 -12.57
N ASN A 334 28.40 2.35 -12.91
CA ASN A 334 29.11 1.09 -12.69
C ASN A 334 29.38 0.76 -11.20
N TYR A 335 29.11 1.68 -10.27
CA TYR A 335 29.40 1.48 -8.84
C TYR A 335 28.16 1.14 -8.02
N LEU A 336 26.96 1.40 -8.54
CA LEU A 336 25.71 1.13 -7.83
C LEU A 336 25.42 -0.37 -7.76
N LYS A 337 25.23 -0.88 -6.55
CA LYS A 337 24.81 -2.27 -6.29
C LYS A 337 23.43 -2.30 -5.66
N CYS A 338 22.60 -3.24 -6.09
CA CYS A 338 21.27 -3.50 -5.57
C CYS A 338 21.22 -4.89 -4.90
N TYR A 339 20.82 -4.91 -3.64
CA TYR A 339 20.58 -6.14 -2.89
C TYR A 339 19.08 -6.29 -2.66
N PHE A 340 18.53 -7.46 -2.98
CA PHE A 340 17.13 -7.82 -2.75
C PHE A 340 17.08 -8.94 -1.72
N TYR A 341 16.76 -8.55 -0.49
CA TYR A 341 16.63 -9.45 0.63
C TYR A 341 15.19 -9.90 0.79
N PHE A 342 15.00 -11.19 1.03
CA PHE A 342 13.69 -11.76 1.36
C PHE A 342 13.80 -12.77 2.50
N SER A 343 12.70 -13.05 3.18
CA SER A 343 12.65 -14.04 4.25
C SER A 343 11.36 -14.82 4.22
N ASN A 344 11.39 -16.05 4.74
CA ASN A 344 10.19 -16.85 4.97
C ASN A 344 9.56 -16.48 6.31
N TRP A 345 8.92 -15.32 6.38
CA TRP A 345 8.28 -14.83 7.60
C TRP A 345 6.91 -15.46 7.88
N LYS A 346 6.27 -16.08 6.88
CA LYS A 346 4.91 -16.63 7.00
C LYS A 346 4.85 -18.05 7.59
N ASN A 347 5.96 -18.80 7.68
CA ASN A 347 5.92 -20.27 7.75
C ASN A 347 4.83 -20.83 6.81
N SER A 348 4.75 -20.25 5.61
CA SER A 348 3.59 -20.35 4.71
C SER A 348 3.40 -21.73 4.08
N GLY A 349 4.20 -22.72 4.49
CA GLY A 349 4.35 -23.98 3.79
C GLY A 349 5.01 -23.86 2.41
N ILE A 350 5.41 -22.64 2.01
CA ILE A 350 6.15 -22.40 0.77
C ILE A 350 7.62 -22.75 1.02
N SER A 351 8.20 -23.58 0.15
CA SER A 351 9.62 -23.90 0.19
C SER A 351 10.48 -22.67 -0.11
N ASP A 352 11.68 -22.64 0.46
CA ASP A 352 12.66 -21.58 0.24
C ASP A 352 12.99 -21.40 -1.26
N ASP A 353 13.06 -22.51 -2.00
CA ASP A 353 13.24 -22.51 -3.46
C ASP A 353 12.11 -21.79 -4.20
N LYS A 354 10.85 -22.06 -3.85
CA LYS A 354 9.70 -21.38 -4.46
C LYS A 354 9.68 -19.90 -4.09
N LEU A 355 10.06 -19.53 -2.87
CA LEU A 355 10.20 -18.13 -2.48
C LEU A 355 11.29 -17.41 -3.27
N LEU A 356 12.44 -18.07 -3.49
CA LEU A 356 13.50 -17.53 -4.33
C LEU A 356 13.00 -17.26 -5.74
N HIS A 357 12.30 -18.21 -6.37
CA HIS A 357 11.73 -18.03 -7.71
C HIS A 357 10.73 -16.87 -7.79
N ILE A 358 9.87 -16.70 -6.78
CA ILE A 358 8.93 -15.57 -6.71
C ILE A 358 9.68 -14.24 -6.66
N ASN A 359 10.72 -14.14 -5.81
CA ASN A 359 11.51 -12.92 -5.68
C ASN A 359 12.34 -12.64 -6.95
N VAL A 360 12.92 -13.66 -7.56
CA VAL A 360 13.63 -13.52 -8.85
C VAL A 360 12.68 -12.99 -9.93
N ALA A 361 11.45 -13.53 -10.04
CA ALA A 361 10.47 -13.05 -11.00
C ALA A 361 10.08 -11.58 -10.76
N ALA A 362 9.84 -11.19 -9.49
CA ALA A 362 9.51 -9.80 -9.13
C ALA A 362 10.64 -8.83 -9.49
N VAL A 363 11.88 -9.20 -9.18
CA VAL A 363 13.07 -8.39 -9.49
C VAL A 363 13.31 -8.29 -11.00
N THR A 364 13.14 -9.38 -11.75
CA THR A 364 13.21 -9.37 -13.21
C THR A 364 12.19 -8.41 -13.80
N ASN A 365 10.92 -8.53 -13.41
CA ASN A 365 9.85 -7.66 -13.92
C ASN A 365 10.13 -6.18 -13.62
N LEU A 366 10.64 -5.86 -12.43
CA LEU A 366 11.04 -4.49 -12.07
C LEU A 366 12.07 -3.91 -13.04
N PHE A 367 13.13 -4.67 -13.34
CA PHE A 367 14.20 -4.20 -14.22
C PHE A 367 13.83 -4.21 -15.69
N GLU A 368 12.99 -5.16 -16.15
CA GLU A 368 12.46 -5.16 -17.52
C GLU A 368 11.58 -3.93 -17.75
N HIS A 369 10.63 -3.65 -16.85
CA HIS A 369 9.82 -2.44 -16.93
C HIS A 369 10.68 -1.16 -16.91
N TYR A 370 11.72 -1.08 -16.08
CA TYR A 370 12.65 0.05 -16.10
C TYR A 370 13.50 0.11 -17.38
N GLY A 371 13.88 -1.04 -17.95
CA GLY A 371 14.53 -1.10 -19.25
C GLY A 371 13.69 -0.48 -20.37
N GLU A 372 12.35 -0.65 -20.31
CA GLU A 372 11.43 -0.07 -21.29
C GLU A 372 11.40 1.47 -21.29
N THR A 373 11.69 2.09 -20.14
CA THR A 373 11.72 3.56 -19.98
C THR A 373 13.02 4.18 -20.46
N LEU A 374 14.06 3.39 -20.77
CA LEU A 374 15.31 3.92 -21.29
C LEU A 374 15.17 4.34 -22.76
N ASP A 375 15.80 5.47 -23.11
CA ASP A 375 15.85 5.99 -24.49
C ASP A 375 16.47 4.99 -25.46
N ASN A 376 17.57 4.36 -25.05
CA ASN A 376 18.24 3.33 -25.82
C ASN A 376 17.61 1.96 -25.53
N LYS A 377 16.85 1.43 -26.50
CA LYS A 377 16.14 0.15 -26.37
C LYS A 377 17.06 -1.06 -26.20
N ASP A 378 18.27 -1.02 -26.75
CA ASP A 378 19.26 -2.10 -26.55
C ASP A 378 19.88 -2.04 -25.15
N HIS A 379 20.04 -0.83 -24.58
CA HIS A 379 20.42 -0.67 -23.18
C HIS A 379 19.32 -1.21 -22.26
N GLY A 380 18.06 -0.93 -22.57
CA GLY A 380 16.90 -1.47 -21.86
C GLY A 380 16.91 -2.99 -21.78
N LYS A 381 16.89 -3.65 -22.94
CA LYS A 381 16.86 -5.11 -23.06
C LYS A 381 18.04 -5.83 -22.39
N ASN A 382 19.20 -5.19 -22.32
CA ASN A 382 20.42 -5.78 -21.75
C ASN A 382 20.71 -5.32 -20.31
N LEU A 383 19.83 -4.51 -19.70
CA LEU A 383 20.09 -3.93 -18.38
C LEU A 383 20.30 -5.01 -17.31
N LEU A 384 19.37 -5.95 -17.20
CA LEU A 384 19.42 -7.00 -16.19
C LEU A 384 20.65 -7.90 -16.39
N THR A 385 20.91 -8.31 -17.63
CA THR A 385 22.11 -9.07 -18.01
C THR A 385 23.39 -8.34 -17.61
N ARG A 386 23.49 -7.03 -17.90
CA ARG A 386 24.63 -6.22 -17.50
C ARG A 386 24.79 -6.16 -15.98
N LEU A 387 23.71 -5.91 -15.24
CA LEU A 387 23.75 -5.86 -13.76
C LEU A 387 24.21 -7.20 -13.19
N GLN A 388 23.74 -8.31 -13.73
CA GLN A 388 24.11 -9.67 -13.32
C GLN A 388 25.58 -9.98 -13.64
N GLN A 389 26.05 -9.73 -14.86
CA GLN A 389 27.45 -9.97 -15.26
C GLN A 389 28.46 -9.11 -14.49
N THR A 390 28.06 -7.91 -14.09
CA THR A 390 28.90 -6.99 -13.30
C THR A 390 28.77 -7.18 -11.79
N GLY A 391 27.99 -8.17 -11.33
CA GLY A 391 27.80 -8.46 -9.91
C GLY A 391 27.14 -7.30 -9.13
N ARG A 392 26.31 -6.50 -9.82
CA ARG A 392 25.62 -5.33 -9.26
C ARG A 392 24.20 -5.63 -8.77
N ILE A 393 23.73 -6.85 -8.97
CA ILE A 393 22.43 -7.33 -8.50
C ILE A 393 22.62 -8.61 -7.71
N ILE A 394 22.14 -8.62 -6.46
CA ILE A 394 22.21 -9.78 -5.57
C ILE A 394 20.80 -10.01 -5.01
N ILE A 395 20.33 -11.25 -5.08
CA ILE A 395 19.06 -11.68 -4.48
C ILE A 395 19.40 -12.73 -3.42
N LYS A 396 19.02 -12.50 -2.17
CA LYS A 396 19.48 -13.32 -1.03
C LYS A 396 18.38 -13.52 0.00
N GLN A 397 18.19 -14.77 0.40
CA GLN A 397 17.34 -15.08 1.56
C GLN A 397 18.09 -14.74 2.85
N ILE A 398 17.38 -14.12 3.79
CA ILE A 398 17.85 -13.89 5.16
C ILE A 398 16.88 -14.53 6.15
N ASN A 399 17.38 -14.95 7.30
CA ASN A 399 16.54 -15.43 8.40
C ASN A 399 16.45 -14.32 9.46
N PRO A 400 15.26 -13.74 9.69
CA PRO A 400 15.07 -12.73 10.74
C PRO A 400 15.44 -13.24 12.13
N SER A 401 15.40 -14.55 12.35
CA SER A 401 15.82 -15.19 13.61
C SER A 401 17.32 -15.04 13.88
N ASP A 402 18.14 -14.91 12.83
CA ASP A 402 19.58 -14.67 12.97
C ASP A 402 19.88 -13.24 13.45
N CYS A 403 18.89 -12.34 13.40
CA CYS A 403 18.97 -10.96 13.90
C CYS A 403 18.77 -10.85 15.42
N LEU A 404 18.45 -11.97 16.09
CA LEU A 404 18.10 -12.03 17.51
C LEU A 404 19.21 -12.59 18.42
N LYS A 405 20.28 -13.14 17.82
CA LYS A 405 21.50 -13.55 18.51
C LYS A 405 22.44 -12.36 18.62
#